data_AF-A0A2D7SN08-F1
#
_entry.id   AF-A0A2D7SN08-F1
#
_cell.length_a   1.000
_cell.length_b   1.000
_cell.length_c   1.000
_cell.angle_alpha   90.00
_cell.angle_beta   90.00
_cell.angle_gamma   90.00
#
_symmetry.space_group_name_H-M   'P 1'
#
loop_
_entity.id
_entity.type
_entity.pdbx_description
1 polymer ?
#
loop_
_entity_poly.entity_id
_entity_poly.type
_entity_poly.pdbx_seq_one_letter_code
_entity_poly.pdbx_strand_id
1 'polypeptide(L)'
;MICNTCNVTFKRKSNYSRHLLSSFHVENEKNGITHAKSYLCPCGRTYSTNQSLCRHKKACIYRPQSAIEKIELLENTVLEQQQNYQQEREQHQQEREQHQKERDELRAQIAMLMDKHACTNTTNNNIETNIETQNNTINIHINAFGQENIDHIDDKTIKACIERVYKSVPAILEKIHFDPNHPENHNIKITNRKLPYASVMGDNQKWKTVDRKDAIETMVFNGYNLLDEKYPETKMELSERKQEHFEGFQNRFEEEDKDLRKQLKTDVELLVLNSLV
;
A
#
# COMPACT_ATOMS: atom_id res chain seq x y z
N MET A 1 -21.39 -5.50 -64.07
CA MET A 1 -20.25 -6.09 -64.79
C MET A 1 -19.22 -6.51 -63.76
N ILE A 2 -18.67 -7.71 -63.85
CA ILE A 2 -17.73 -8.28 -62.88
C ILE A 2 -16.41 -8.57 -63.62
N CYS A 3 -15.28 -8.23 -63.01
CA CYS A 3 -13.97 -8.68 -63.46
C CYS A 3 -13.59 -9.93 -62.66
N ASN A 4 -13.45 -11.07 -63.32
CA ASN A 4 -13.13 -12.34 -62.67
C ASN A 4 -11.66 -12.40 -62.22
N THR A 5 -10.74 -11.78 -62.96
CA THR A 5 -9.30 -11.71 -62.63
C THR A 5 -9.05 -10.95 -61.33
N CYS A 6 -9.76 -9.84 -61.13
CA CYS A 6 -9.58 -8.96 -59.97
C CYS A 6 -10.69 -9.11 -58.92
N ASN A 7 -11.68 -9.98 -59.15
CA ASN A 7 -12.87 -10.20 -58.34
C ASN A 7 -13.57 -8.91 -57.85
N VAL A 8 -13.71 -7.93 -58.75
CA VAL A 8 -14.31 -6.62 -58.47
C VAL A 8 -15.52 -6.35 -59.35
N THR A 9 -16.54 -5.74 -58.76
CA THR A 9 -17.83 -5.46 -59.41
C THR A 9 -17.97 -3.98 -59.75
N PHE A 10 -18.38 -3.69 -60.99
CA PHE A 10 -18.55 -2.33 -61.51
C PHE A 10 -20.01 -2.04 -61.87
N LYS A 11 -20.49 -0.89 -61.38
CA LYS A 11 -21.84 -0.37 -61.65
C LYS A 11 -22.02 0.26 -63.03
N ARG A 12 -20.94 0.80 -63.63
CA ARG A 12 -20.97 1.54 -64.91
C ARG A 12 -19.99 0.94 -65.92
N LYS A 13 -20.38 0.89 -67.21
CA LYS A 13 -19.60 0.26 -68.28
C LYS A 13 -18.28 0.98 -68.54
N SER A 14 -18.31 2.31 -68.53
CA SER A 14 -17.11 3.15 -68.69
C SER A 14 -16.03 2.88 -67.63
N ASN A 15 -16.43 2.62 -66.39
CA ASN A 15 -15.50 2.29 -65.31
C ASN A 15 -14.94 0.87 -65.43
N TYR A 16 -15.76 -0.07 -65.89
CA TYR A 16 -15.31 -1.43 -66.20
C TYR A 16 -14.26 -1.42 -67.32
N SER A 17 -14.53 -0.70 -68.42
CA SER A 17 -13.57 -0.56 -69.52
C SER A 17 -12.26 0.09 -69.08
N ARG A 18 -12.31 1.14 -68.25
CA ARG A 18 -11.11 1.76 -67.70
C ARG A 18 -10.32 0.83 -66.77
N HIS A 19 -11.01 -0.01 -66.00
CA HIS A 19 -10.37 -1.00 -65.14
C HIS A 19 -9.59 -2.05 -65.94
N LEU A 20 -10.13 -2.55 -67.05
CA LEU A 20 -9.44 -3.52 -67.91
C LEU A 20 -8.14 -2.95 -68.50
N LEU A 21 -8.08 -1.62 -68.70
CA LEU A 21 -6.89 -0.93 -69.21
C LEU A 21 -5.93 -0.48 -68.10
N SER A 22 -6.26 -0.70 -66.82
CA SER A 22 -5.39 -0.29 -65.72
C SER A 22 -4.14 -1.17 -65.65
N SER A 23 -3.00 -0.56 -65.35
CA SER A 23 -1.72 -1.28 -65.15
C SER A 23 -1.89 -2.44 -64.16
N PHE A 24 -2.66 -2.22 -63.10
CA PHE A 24 -3.00 -3.21 -62.10
C PHE A 24 -3.75 -4.44 -62.67
N HIS A 25 -4.73 -4.25 -63.56
CA HIS A 25 -5.46 -5.38 -64.18
C HIS A 25 -4.55 -6.15 -65.14
N VAL A 26 -3.86 -5.43 -66.02
CA VAL A 26 -2.96 -6.01 -67.03
C VAL A 26 -1.82 -6.81 -66.38
N GLU A 27 -1.28 -6.33 -65.26
CA GLU A 27 -0.21 -7.01 -64.52
C GLU A 27 -0.73 -8.26 -63.78
N ASN A 28 -1.91 -8.19 -63.16
CA ASN A 28 -2.52 -9.36 -62.52
C ASN A 28 -2.93 -10.45 -63.52
N GLU A 29 -3.41 -10.06 -64.70
CA GLU A 29 -3.74 -10.98 -65.79
C GLU A 29 -2.48 -11.67 -66.33
N LYS A 30 -1.40 -10.91 -66.55
CA LYS A 30 -0.09 -11.45 -66.96
C LYS A 30 0.51 -12.41 -65.93
N ASN A 31 0.31 -12.14 -64.65
CA ASN A 31 0.83 -12.96 -63.54
C ASN A 31 -0.09 -14.13 -63.15
N GLY A 32 -1.20 -14.35 -63.86
CA GLY A 32 -2.13 -15.46 -63.60
C GLY A 32 -2.86 -15.36 -62.25
N ILE A 33 -2.95 -14.16 -61.67
CA ILE A 33 -3.55 -13.94 -60.35
C ILE A 33 -5.07 -13.87 -60.50
N THR A 34 -5.78 -14.87 -59.99
CA THR A 34 -7.25 -14.99 -60.06
C THR A 34 -7.98 -14.33 -58.88
N HIS A 35 -7.23 -13.91 -57.84
CA HIS A 35 -7.79 -13.28 -56.64
C HIS A 35 -6.89 -12.14 -56.16
N ALA A 36 -7.17 -10.92 -56.63
CA ALA A 36 -6.50 -9.72 -56.12
C ALA A 36 -6.70 -9.58 -54.59
N LYS A 37 -5.64 -9.18 -53.88
CA LYS A 37 -5.67 -8.97 -52.41
C LYS A 37 -6.83 -8.04 -52.03
N SER A 38 -7.77 -8.54 -51.24
CA SER A 38 -8.86 -7.76 -50.66
C SER A 38 -8.70 -7.68 -49.15
N TYR A 39 -9.04 -6.53 -48.57
CA TYR A 39 -8.89 -6.22 -47.15
C TYR A 39 -10.28 -6.12 -46.52
N LEU A 40 -10.57 -7.01 -45.56
CA LEU A 40 -11.87 -7.11 -44.89
C LEU A 40 -11.88 -6.31 -43.57
N CYS A 41 -12.94 -5.54 -43.33
CA CYS A 41 -13.24 -4.97 -42.02
C CYS A 41 -14.16 -5.91 -41.23
N PRO A 42 -14.03 -6.03 -39.89
CA PRO A 42 -14.96 -6.80 -39.06
C PRO A 42 -16.44 -6.43 -39.20
N CYS A 43 -16.76 -5.24 -39.75
CA CYS A 43 -18.12 -4.84 -40.11
C CYS A 43 -18.67 -5.52 -41.38
N GLY A 44 -17.88 -6.37 -42.04
CA GLY A 44 -18.23 -7.09 -43.27
C GLY A 44 -17.87 -6.38 -44.58
N ARG A 45 -17.33 -5.16 -44.56
CA ARG A 45 -16.98 -4.41 -45.78
C ARG A 45 -15.59 -4.79 -46.31
N THR A 46 -15.48 -4.93 -47.64
CA THR A 46 -14.23 -5.27 -48.35
C THR A 46 -13.65 -4.06 -49.08
N TYR A 47 -12.32 -4.01 -49.13
CA TYR A 47 -11.56 -2.91 -49.71
C TYR A 47 -10.42 -3.45 -50.60
N SER A 48 -10.14 -2.75 -51.70
CA SER A 48 -9.08 -3.14 -52.64
C SER A 48 -7.67 -2.76 -52.17
N THR A 49 -7.56 -1.86 -51.17
CA THR A 49 -6.26 -1.42 -50.64
C THR A 49 -6.31 -1.28 -49.12
N ASN A 50 -5.16 -1.45 -48.45
CA ASN A 50 -5.06 -1.29 -47.01
C ASN A 50 -5.39 0.15 -46.56
N GLN A 51 -4.94 1.15 -47.31
CA GLN A 51 -5.20 2.57 -47.03
C GLN A 51 -6.71 2.89 -47.01
N SER A 52 -7.49 2.30 -47.92
CA SER A 52 -8.94 2.49 -47.94
C SER A 52 -9.64 1.79 -46.78
N LEU A 53 -9.18 0.61 -46.35
CA LEU A 53 -9.62 -0.05 -45.12
C LEU A 53 -9.28 0.80 -43.88
N CYS A 54 -8.07 1.33 -43.77
CA CYS A 54 -7.64 2.17 -42.64
C CYS A 54 -8.47 3.45 -42.54
N ARG A 55 -8.76 4.11 -43.67
CA ARG A 55 -9.66 5.27 -43.69
C ARG A 55 -11.06 4.90 -43.24
N HIS A 56 -11.57 3.73 -43.65
CA HIS A 56 -12.87 3.25 -43.19
C HIS A 56 -12.88 2.97 -41.68
N LYS A 57 -11.86 2.30 -41.13
CA LYS A 57 -11.78 1.96 -39.70
C LYS A 57 -11.94 3.19 -38.79
N LYS A 58 -11.40 4.35 -39.20
CA LYS A 58 -11.52 5.61 -38.45
C LYS A 58 -12.96 6.13 -38.32
N ALA A 59 -13.84 5.80 -39.25
CA ALA A 59 -15.24 6.22 -39.28
C ALA A 59 -16.21 5.03 -39.14
N CYS A 60 -15.69 3.83 -38.83
CA CYS A 60 -16.50 2.63 -38.72
C CYS A 60 -17.19 2.60 -37.36
N ILE A 61 -18.53 2.54 -37.39
CA ILE A 61 -19.36 2.50 -36.18
C ILE A 61 -19.55 1.07 -35.63
N TYR A 62 -19.03 0.06 -36.34
CA TYR A 62 -19.15 -1.33 -35.91
C TYR A 62 -18.27 -1.58 -34.69
N ARG A 63 -18.91 -1.94 -33.57
CA ARG A 63 -18.24 -2.43 -32.37
C ARG A 63 -18.35 -3.95 -32.33
N PRO A 64 -17.23 -4.68 -32.24
CA PRO A 64 -17.29 -6.13 -32.08
C PRO A 64 -17.95 -6.49 -30.75
N GLN A 65 -18.69 -7.60 -30.71
CA GLN A 65 -19.43 -8.07 -29.52
C GLN A 65 -18.53 -8.16 -28.27
N SER A 66 -17.28 -8.60 -28.44
CA SER A 66 -16.28 -8.69 -27.36
C SER A 66 -15.87 -7.33 -26.77
N ALA A 67 -16.06 -6.23 -27.50
CA ALA A 67 -15.84 -4.88 -26.96
C ALA A 67 -17.06 -4.38 -26.19
N ILE A 68 -18.27 -4.85 -26.52
CA ILE A 68 -19.50 -4.52 -25.79
C ILE A 68 -19.49 -5.23 -24.43
N GLU A 69 -19.20 -6.53 -24.41
CA GLU A 69 -19.10 -7.33 -23.18
C GLU A 69 -18.04 -6.78 -22.20
N LYS A 70 -16.92 -6.26 -22.72
CA LYS A 70 -15.89 -5.62 -21.90
C LYS A 70 -16.35 -4.30 -21.29
N ILE A 71 -17.17 -3.52 -22.00
CA ILE A 71 -17.71 -2.26 -21.48
C ILE A 71 -18.72 -2.56 -20.37
N GLU A 72 -19.61 -3.53 -20.58
CA GLU A 72 -20.62 -3.95 -19.61
C GLU A 72 -19.97 -4.51 -18.33
N LEU A 73 -18.91 -5.32 -18.47
CA LEU A 73 -18.12 -5.79 -17.32
C LEU A 73 -17.46 -4.64 -16.54
N LEU A 74 -16.94 -3.64 -17.26
CA LEU A 74 -16.29 -2.48 -16.64
C LEU A 74 -17.32 -1.61 -15.90
N GLU A 75 -18.50 -1.40 -16.48
CA GLU A 75 -19.60 -0.65 -15.86
C GLU A 75 -20.08 -1.33 -14.57
N ASN A 76 -20.25 -2.66 -14.58
CA ASN A 76 -20.61 -3.42 -13.38
C ASN A 76 -19.54 -3.32 -12.30
N THR A 77 -18.26 -3.40 -12.67
CA THR A 77 -17.14 -3.28 -11.73
C THR A 77 -17.09 -1.89 -11.08
N VAL A 78 -17.34 -0.83 -11.86
CA VAL A 78 -17.37 0.55 -11.35
C VAL A 78 -18.55 0.77 -10.42
N LEU A 79 -19.71 0.18 -10.73
CA LEU A 79 -20.91 0.28 -9.89
C LEU A 79 -20.71 -0.41 -8.54
N GLU A 80 -20.14 -1.62 -8.51
CA GLU A 80 -19.80 -2.32 -7.27
C GLU A 80 -18.82 -1.52 -6.41
N GLN A 81 -17.78 -0.93 -7.03
CA GLN A 81 -16.83 -0.07 -6.32
C GLN A 81 -17.50 1.17 -5.71
N GLN A 82 -18.43 1.80 -6.42
CA GLN A 82 -19.19 2.93 -5.88
C GLN A 82 -20.08 2.55 -4.70
N GLN A 83 -20.75 1.39 -4.78
CA GLN A 83 -21.60 0.89 -3.71
C GLN A 83 -20.78 0.57 -2.45
N ASN A 84 -19.63 -0.10 -2.60
CA ASN A 84 -18.74 -0.38 -1.48
C ASN A 84 -18.23 0.91 -0.82
N TYR A 85 -17.85 1.92 -1.62
CA TYR A 85 -17.42 3.21 -1.11
C TYR A 85 -18.53 3.95 -0.33
N GLN A 86 -19.78 3.85 -0.79
CA GLN A 86 -20.92 4.44 -0.08
C GLN A 86 -21.18 3.73 1.25
N GLN A 87 -21.14 2.39 1.28
CA GLN A 87 -21.32 1.61 2.50
C GLN A 87 -20.24 1.90 3.54
N GLU A 88 -18.96 1.93 3.15
CA GLU A 88 -17.85 2.29 4.06
C GLU A 88 -18.03 3.69 4.65
N ARG A 89 -18.50 4.65 3.84
CA ARG A 89 -18.77 6.01 4.29
C ARG A 89 -19.89 6.08 5.34
N GLU A 90 -20.96 5.32 5.14
CA GLU A 90 -22.07 5.25 6.09
C GLU A 90 -21.64 4.60 7.40
N GLN A 91 -20.90 3.49 7.35
CA GLN A 91 -20.35 2.83 8.54
C GLN A 91 -19.46 3.78 9.36
N HIS A 92 -18.54 4.48 8.70
CA HIS A 92 -17.70 5.47 9.37
C HIS A 92 -18.48 6.64 9.96
N GLN A 93 -19.62 7.01 9.36
CA GLN A 93 -20.47 8.05 9.91
C GLN A 93 -21.19 7.58 11.18
N GLN A 94 -21.73 6.36 11.17
CA GLN A 94 -22.36 5.74 12.34
C GLN A 94 -21.37 5.59 13.50
N GLU A 95 -20.14 5.14 13.23
CA GLU A 95 -19.08 4.99 14.23
C GLU A 95 -18.72 6.34 14.88
N ARG A 96 -18.61 7.42 14.08
CA ARG A 96 -18.36 8.77 14.62
C ARG A 96 -19.50 9.26 15.51
N GLU A 97 -20.74 8.99 15.13
CA GLU A 97 -21.92 9.35 15.93
C GLU A 97 -21.96 8.57 17.24
N GLN A 98 -21.61 7.28 17.22
CA GLN A 98 -21.50 6.46 18.42
C GLN A 98 -20.43 6.98 19.38
N HIS A 99 -19.22 7.24 18.88
CA HIS A 99 -18.15 7.81 19.70
C HIS A 99 -18.48 9.20 20.23
N GLN A 100 -19.25 10.01 19.50
CA GLN A 100 -19.71 11.30 20.00
C GLN A 100 -20.67 11.11 21.19
N LYS A 101 -21.62 10.17 21.09
CA LYS A 101 -22.54 9.85 22.19
C LYS A 101 -21.79 9.34 23.42
N GLU A 102 -20.87 8.39 23.25
CA GLU A 102 -20.04 7.87 24.36
C GLU A 102 -19.24 8.98 25.05
N ARG A 103 -18.65 9.90 24.27
CA ARG A 103 -17.94 11.07 24.84
C ARG A 103 -18.86 11.98 25.64
N ASP A 104 -20.07 12.22 25.16
CA ASP A 104 -21.02 13.09 25.85
C ASP A 104 -21.55 12.42 27.13
N GLU A 105 -21.77 11.10 27.12
CA GLU A 105 -22.11 10.32 28.31
C GLU A 105 -20.99 10.31 29.35
N LEU A 106 -19.74 10.12 28.94
CA LEU A 106 -18.58 10.19 29.83
C LEU A 106 -18.43 11.59 30.44
N ARG A 107 -18.60 12.64 29.64
CA ARG A 107 -18.59 14.03 30.12
C ARG A 107 -19.69 14.28 31.15
N ALA A 108 -20.89 13.75 30.93
CA ALA A 108 -21.99 13.86 31.88
C ALA A 108 -21.70 13.13 33.20
N GLN A 109 -21.12 11.93 33.13
CA GLN A 109 -20.71 11.17 34.33
C GLN A 109 -19.62 11.90 35.12
N ILE A 110 -18.62 12.48 34.44
CA ILE A 110 -17.59 13.32 35.06
C ILE A 110 -18.22 14.53 35.76
N ALA A 111 -19.15 15.22 35.09
CA ALA A 111 -19.85 16.36 35.67
C ALA A 111 -20.63 15.97 36.94
N MET A 112 -21.33 14.83 36.94
CA MET A 112 -22.04 14.33 38.12
C MET A 112 -21.11 13.96 39.28
N LEU A 113 -19.93 13.40 39.00
CA LEU A 113 -18.92 13.11 40.02
C LEU A 113 -18.35 14.40 40.62
N MET A 114 -18.07 15.42 39.80
CA MET A 114 -17.61 16.73 40.29
C MET A 114 -18.65 17.40 41.20
N ASP A 115 -19.94 17.29 40.87
CA ASP A 115 -21.03 17.90 41.64
C ASP A 115 -21.27 17.18 42.99
N LYS A 116 -21.11 15.85 43.03
CA LYS A 116 -21.15 15.07 44.29
C LYS A 116 -20.05 15.43 45.28
N HIS A 117 -18.85 15.79 44.78
CA HIS A 117 -17.72 16.18 45.62
C HIS A 117 -17.81 17.63 46.12
N ALA A 118 -18.67 18.46 45.54
CA ALA A 118 -18.92 19.83 46.01
C ALA A 118 -19.87 19.92 47.22
N CYS A 119 -20.53 18.82 47.61
CA CYS A 119 -21.62 18.82 48.60
C CYS A 119 -21.35 17.99 49.88
N THR A 120 -20.10 17.62 50.18
CA THR A 120 -19.72 17.02 51.46
C THR A 120 -19.24 18.09 52.45
N ASN A 121 -20.19 18.70 53.15
CA ASN A 121 -19.93 19.46 54.37
C ASN A 121 -19.57 18.49 55.49
N THR A 122 -18.28 18.19 55.64
CA THR A 122 -17.76 17.51 56.83
C THR A 122 -16.84 18.47 57.58
N THR A 123 -17.35 18.97 58.70
CA THR A 123 -16.62 19.67 59.76
C THR A 123 -15.33 18.92 60.10
N ASN A 124 -14.16 19.51 59.87
CA ASN A 124 -12.93 19.16 60.60
C ASN A 124 -11.86 20.26 60.49
N ASN A 125 -11.16 20.40 61.61
CA ASN A 125 -10.19 21.42 62.01
C ASN A 125 -9.22 21.95 60.94
N ASN A 126 -8.90 23.24 61.08
CA ASN A 126 -7.80 23.95 60.44
C ASN A 126 -6.51 23.12 60.37
N ILE A 127 -6.25 22.53 59.21
CA ILE A 127 -4.90 22.26 58.73
C ILE A 127 -4.88 22.78 57.30
N GLU A 128 -4.30 23.97 57.10
CA GLU A 128 -3.88 24.43 55.78
C GLU A 128 -2.79 23.49 55.25
N THR A 129 -3.18 22.34 54.71
CA THR A 129 -2.37 21.67 53.71
C THR A 129 -2.68 22.35 52.38
N ASN A 130 -1.82 23.30 51.99
CA ASN A 130 -1.64 23.67 50.60
C ASN A 130 -1.34 22.37 49.83
N ILE A 131 -2.37 21.76 49.22
CA ILE A 131 -2.15 20.79 48.15
C ILE A 131 -1.79 21.67 46.96
N GLU A 132 -0.51 22.05 46.88
CA GLU A 132 0.08 22.42 45.61
C GLU A 132 -0.13 21.21 44.70
N THR A 133 -1.11 21.29 43.80
CA THR A 133 -1.14 20.48 42.59
C THR A 133 0.14 20.80 41.82
N GLN A 134 1.23 20.11 42.16
CA GLN A 134 2.43 20.06 41.37
C GLN A 134 2.05 19.37 40.06
N ASN A 135 1.62 20.17 39.09
CA ASN A 135 1.57 19.76 37.69
C ASN A 135 3.02 19.53 37.25
N ASN A 136 3.58 18.37 37.61
CA ASN A 136 4.86 17.91 37.10
C ASN A 136 4.71 17.74 35.59
N THR A 137 5.02 18.81 34.85
CA THR A 137 5.13 18.77 33.40
C THR A 137 6.40 17.99 33.09
N ILE A 138 6.25 16.68 32.87
CA ILE A 138 7.35 15.82 32.45
C ILE A 138 7.64 16.16 30.98
N ASN A 139 8.66 16.99 30.74
CA ASN A 139 9.18 17.21 29.40
C ASN A 139 10.04 16.01 29.01
N ILE A 140 9.46 15.06 28.28
CA ILE A 140 10.19 13.91 27.72
C ILE A 140 10.94 14.40 26.49
N HIS A 141 12.27 14.32 26.53
CA HIS A 141 13.12 14.56 25.38
C HIS A 141 13.13 13.30 24.51
N ILE A 142 12.67 13.39 23.27
CA ILE A 142 12.59 12.25 22.35
C ILE A 142 13.89 12.21 21.54
N ASN A 143 14.55 11.06 21.53
CA ASN A 143 15.78 10.82 20.78
C ASN A 143 15.51 10.90 19.27
N ALA A 144 16.53 11.33 18.53
CA ALA A 144 16.44 11.33 17.08
C ALA A 144 16.31 9.90 16.54
N PHE A 145 15.64 9.75 15.40
CA PHE A 145 15.53 8.47 14.71
C PHE A 145 16.91 7.99 14.21
N GLY A 146 17.30 6.78 14.60
CA GLY A 146 18.64 6.23 14.41
C GLY A 146 19.64 6.54 15.54
N GLN A 147 19.21 7.25 16.58
CA GLN A 147 20.00 7.55 17.79
C GLN A 147 19.27 7.10 19.05
N GLU A 148 18.64 5.93 18.98
CA GLU A 148 17.89 5.35 20.09
C GLU A 148 18.82 4.99 21.25
N ASN A 149 18.33 5.17 22.47
CA ASN A 149 19.01 4.66 23.66
C ASN A 149 18.75 3.15 23.77
N ILE A 150 19.79 2.34 23.60
CA ILE A 150 19.72 0.87 23.70
C ILE A 150 20.30 0.33 25.02
N ASP A 151 20.81 1.18 25.91
CA ASP A 151 21.54 0.79 27.12
C ASP A 151 20.66 0.02 28.13
N HIS A 152 19.35 0.20 28.03
CA HIS A 152 18.37 -0.48 28.89
C HIS A 152 18.01 -1.89 28.41
N ILE A 153 18.48 -2.30 27.22
CA ILE A 153 18.13 -3.59 26.63
C ILE A 153 19.14 -4.64 27.11
N ASP A 154 18.71 -5.45 28.07
CA ASP A 154 19.51 -6.56 28.60
C ASP A 154 19.78 -7.65 27.54
N ASP A 155 20.94 -8.32 27.66
CA ASP A 155 21.31 -9.47 26.80
C ASP A 155 20.27 -10.60 26.84
N LYS A 156 19.55 -10.75 27.97
CA LYS A 156 18.44 -11.71 28.11
C LYS A 156 17.28 -11.38 27.16
N THR A 157 16.98 -10.10 27.01
CA THR A 157 15.92 -9.61 26.10
C THR A 157 16.34 -9.84 24.65
N ILE A 158 17.60 -9.55 24.33
CA ILE A 158 18.17 -9.79 23.00
C ILE A 158 18.10 -11.29 22.65
N LYS A 159 18.54 -12.16 23.57
CA LYS A 159 18.43 -13.61 23.41
C LYS A 159 16.99 -14.06 23.14
N ALA A 160 16.03 -13.58 23.93
CA ALA A 160 14.62 -13.91 23.74
C ALA A 160 14.08 -13.46 22.37
N CYS A 161 14.64 -12.38 21.80
CA CYS A 161 14.33 -11.95 20.43
C CYS A 161 14.95 -12.91 19.40
N ILE A 162 16.23 -13.25 19.54
CA ILE A 162 16.95 -14.17 18.63
C ILE A 162 16.28 -15.55 18.58
N GLU A 163 15.77 -16.06 19.71
CA GLU A 163 15.05 -17.33 19.77
C GLU A 163 13.79 -17.38 18.87
N ARG A 164 13.24 -16.22 18.50
CA ARG A 164 12.08 -16.09 17.60
C ARG A 164 12.45 -16.13 16.12
N VAL A 165 13.74 -16.17 15.77
CA VAL A 165 14.28 -16.32 14.40
C VAL A 165 13.67 -15.29 13.45
N TYR A 166 12.66 -15.66 12.66
CA TYR A 166 11.99 -14.78 11.69
C TYR A 166 11.20 -13.63 12.30
N LYS A 167 10.92 -13.68 13.61
CA LYS A 167 10.27 -12.58 14.36
C LYS A 167 11.25 -11.86 15.30
N SER A 168 12.55 -12.10 15.17
CA SER A 168 13.58 -11.46 15.99
C SER A 168 13.64 -9.94 15.75
N VAL A 169 13.70 -9.51 14.50
CA VAL A 169 13.77 -8.08 14.12
C VAL A 169 12.53 -7.29 14.58
N PRO A 170 11.28 -7.72 14.32
CA PRO A 170 10.12 -7.06 14.91
C PRO A 170 10.16 -7.01 16.44
N ALA A 171 10.56 -8.10 17.10
CA ALA A 171 10.57 -8.17 18.57
C ALA A 171 11.59 -7.22 19.22
N ILE A 172 12.78 -7.06 18.62
CA ILE A 172 13.77 -6.12 19.15
C ILE A 172 13.37 -4.67 18.89
N LEU A 173 12.78 -4.38 17.72
CA LEU A 173 12.29 -3.04 17.40
C LEU A 173 11.12 -2.61 18.29
N GLU A 174 10.28 -3.57 18.71
CA GLU A 174 9.24 -3.35 19.73
C GLU A 174 9.86 -2.81 21.03
N LYS A 175 10.96 -3.41 21.46
CA LYS A 175 11.67 -3.04 22.69
C LYS A 175 12.45 -1.74 22.58
N ILE A 176 12.98 -1.42 21.41
CA ILE A 176 13.70 -0.18 21.19
C ILE A 176 12.73 1.01 21.10
N HIS A 177 11.76 0.96 20.18
CA HIS A 177 10.98 2.14 19.78
C HIS A 177 9.63 2.26 20.48
N PHE A 178 9.12 1.18 21.07
CA PHE A 178 7.74 1.11 21.57
C PHE A 178 7.65 0.56 23.00
N ASP A 179 8.74 0.59 23.76
CA ASP A 179 8.68 0.24 25.19
C ASP A 179 8.02 1.38 26.00
N PRO A 180 6.92 1.12 26.73
CA PRO A 180 6.28 2.15 27.54
C PRO A 180 7.16 2.75 28.64
N ASN A 181 8.19 2.03 29.09
CA ASN A 181 9.13 2.52 30.11
C ASN A 181 10.23 3.41 29.51
N HIS A 182 10.40 3.39 28.18
CA HIS A 182 11.39 4.17 27.45
C HIS A 182 10.74 5.07 26.39
N PRO A 183 9.90 6.04 26.81
CA PRO A 183 9.21 6.95 25.89
C PRO A 183 10.17 7.88 25.13
N GLU A 184 11.41 8.03 25.57
CA GLU A 184 12.46 8.78 24.87
C GLU A 184 12.75 8.19 23.47
N ASN A 185 12.52 6.90 23.25
CA ASN A 185 12.75 6.26 21.96
C ASN A 185 11.50 6.19 21.07
N HIS A 186 10.37 6.78 21.49
CA HIS A 186 9.12 6.82 20.69
C HIS A 186 9.25 7.86 19.57
N ASN A 187 10.20 7.61 18.67
CA ASN A 187 10.74 8.55 17.70
C ASN A 187 10.21 8.35 16.27
N ILE A 188 9.27 7.41 16.06
CA ILE A 188 8.62 7.14 14.78
C ILE A 188 7.12 6.89 14.95
N LYS A 189 6.30 7.41 14.02
CA LYS A 189 4.85 7.16 13.96
C LYS A 189 4.28 7.27 12.55
N ILE A 190 3.24 6.50 12.26
CA ILE A 190 2.45 6.60 11.02
C ILE A 190 1.11 7.27 11.32
N THR A 191 1.01 8.57 11.06
CA THR A 191 -0.21 9.36 11.40
C THR A 191 -1.39 9.10 10.47
N ASN A 192 -1.14 8.65 9.24
CA ASN A 192 -2.20 8.38 8.26
C ASN A 192 -1.90 7.08 7.50
N ARG A 193 -2.73 6.06 7.73
CA ARG A 193 -2.58 4.72 7.13
C ARG A 193 -2.63 4.74 5.60
N LYS A 194 -3.34 5.69 4.97
CA LYS A 194 -3.53 5.77 3.51
C LYS A 194 -2.37 6.46 2.78
N LEU A 195 -1.57 7.28 3.46
CA LEU A 195 -0.49 8.06 2.81
C LEU A 195 0.85 7.33 2.89
N PRO A 196 1.71 7.38 1.87
CA PRO A 196 3.00 6.66 1.85
C PRO A 196 4.07 7.30 2.75
N TYR A 197 3.68 7.99 3.82
CA TYR A 197 4.57 8.76 4.67
C TYR A 197 4.57 8.24 6.11
N ALA A 198 5.71 8.41 6.77
CA ALA A 198 5.90 8.29 8.21
C ALA A 198 6.41 9.61 8.80
N SER A 199 6.22 9.82 10.09
CA SER A 199 6.82 10.93 10.83
C SER A 199 7.90 10.39 11.75
N VAL A 200 9.12 10.92 11.65
CA VAL A 200 10.26 10.55 12.49
C VAL A 200 10.81 11.76 13.23
N MET A 201 11.42 11.56 14.39
CA MET A 201 12.11 12.64 15.11
C MET A 201 13.46 12.93 14.45
N GLY A 202 13.65 14.17 13.98
CA GLY A 202 14.94 14.60 13.44
C GLY A 202 15.91 15.11 14.52
N ASP A 203 17.19 15.20 14.17
CA ASP A 203 18.26 15.71 15.05
C ASP A 203 17.99 17.11 15.61
N ASN A 204 17.17 17.90 14.90
CA ASN A 204 16.75 19.23 15.32
C ASN A 204 15.58 19.21 16.32
N GLN A 205 15.24 18.05 16.89
CA GLN A 205 14.13 17.86 17.83
C GLN A 205 12.77 18.27 17.24
N LYS A 206 12.61 18.07 15.92
CA LYS A 206 11.35 18.30 15.22
C LYS A 206 10.94 17.06 14.45
N TRP A 207 9.64 16.80 14.46
CA TRP A 207 9.03 15.78 13.62
C TRP A 207 9.21 16.12 12.14
N LYS A 208 9.80 15.19 11.39
CA LYS A 208 10.00 15.27 9.95
C LYS A 208 9.18 14.21 9.26
N THR A 209 8.51 14.58 8.17
CA THR A 209 7.84 13.63 7.28
C THR A 209 8.86 13.00 6.34
N VAL A 210 8.85 11.67 6.27
CA VAL A 210 9.73 10.86 5.43
C VAL A 210 8.91 9.83 4.65
N ASP A 211 9.50 9.23 3.62
CA ASP A 211 8.89 8.10 2.95
C ASP A 211 8.74 6.92 3.92
N ARG A 212 7.56 6.32 3.94
CA ARG A 212 7.24 5.23 4.86
C ARG A 212 8.12 4.01 4.59
N LYS A 213 8.32 3.63 3.33
CA LYS A 213 9.08 2.43 2.98
C LYS A 213 10.53 2.58 3.39
N ASP A 214 11.12 3.75 3.16
CA ASP A 214 12.51 4.04 3.54
C ASP A 214 12.70 3.99 5.07
N ALA A 215 11.75 4.55 5.82
CA ALA A 215 11.79 4.50 7.28
C ALA A 215 11.69 3.06 7.81
N ILE A 216 10.75 2.26 7.29
CA ILE A 216 10.59 0.85 7.68
C ILE A 216 11.82 0.02 7.29
N GLU A 217 12.40 0.27 6.11
CA GLU A 217 13.61 -0.42 5.66
C GLU A 217 14.82 -0.11 6.54
N THR A 218 14.94 1.14 6.98
CA THR A 218 15.97 1.56 7.93
C THR A 218 15.78 0.89 9.28
N MET A 219 14.55 0.81 9.80
CA MET A 219 14.26 0.07 11.04
C MET A 219 14.64 -1.40 10.93
N VAL A 220 14.24 -2.07 9.83
CA VAL A 220 14.57 -3.49 9.61
C VAL A 220 16.08 -3.70 9.59
N PHE A 221 16.81 -2.84 8.89
CA PHE A 221 18.27 -2.91 8.82
C PHE A 221 18.94 -2.70 10.18
N ASN A 222 18.55 -1.66 10.92
CA ASN A 222 19.11 -1.36 12.24
C ASN A 222 18.81 -2.47 13.24
N GLY A 223 17.56 -2.98 13.24
CA GLY A 223 17.16 -4.09 14.10
C GLY A 223 17.91 -5.37 13.79
N TYR A 224 18.17 -5.67 12.51
CA TYR A 224 19.02 -6.81 12.11
C TYR A 224 20.46 -6.63 12.60
N ASN A 225 21.09 -5.49 12.31
CA ASN A 225 22.48 -5.25 12.67
C ASN A 225 22.73 -5.36 14.17
N LEU A 226 21.80 -4.85 14.99
CA LEU A 226 21.90 -4.99 16.45
C LEU A 226 21.87 -6.46 16.89
N LEU A 227 20.98 -7.26 16.30
CA LEU A 227 20.88 -8.69 16.61
C LEU A 227 22.11 -9.45 16.14
N ASP A 228 22.64 -9.12 14.96
CA ASP A 228 23.84 -9.70 14.38
C ASP A 228 25.08 -9.42 15.24
N GLU A 229 25.26 -8.17 15.66
CA GLU A 229 26.35 -7.75 16.55
C GLU A 229 26.30 -8.48 17.90
N LYS A 230 25.11 -8.73 18.43
CA LYS A 230 24.88 -9.36 19.73
C LYS A 230 24.74 -10.89 19.68
N TYR A 231 24.71 -11.47 18.49
CA TYR A 231 24.59 -12.92 18.33
C TYR A 231 25.80 -13.69 18.89
N PRO A 232 27.07 -13.28 18.68
CA PRO A 232 28.23 -13.99 19.22
C PRO A 232 28.20 -14.16 20.75
N GLU A 233 27.71 -13.14 21.47
CA GLU A 233 27.59 -13.12 22.94
C GLU A 233 26.49 -14.06 23.42
N THR A 234 25.39 -14.17 22.67
CA THR A 234 24.21 -14.97 23.04
C THR A 234 24.26 -16.40 22.50
N LYS A 235 25.11 -16.68 21.50
CA LYS A 235 25.22 -17.97 20.81
C LYS A 235 25.44 -19.14 21.77
N MET A 236 26.33 -18.98 22.76
CA MET A 236 26.67 -20.06 23.71
C MET A 236 25.49 -20.48 24.60
N GLU A 237 24.48 -19.62 24.77
CA GLU A 237 23.32 -19.92 25.60
C GLU A 237 22.09 -20.41 24.81
N LEU A 238 22.18 -20.48 23.49
CA LEU A 238 21.12 -20.92 22.60
C LEU A 238 21.27 -22.41 22.29
N SER A 239 20.14 -23.10 22.07
CA SER A 239 20.19 -24.49 21.58
C SER A 239 20.73 -24.57 20.15
N GLU A 240 21.42 -25.66 19.80
CA GLU A 240 22.01 -25.86 18.46
C GLU A 240 20.99 -25.63 17.32
N ARG A 241 19.76 -26.14 17.48
CA ARG A 241 18.69 -25.95 16.50
C ARG A 241 18.29 -24.48 16.32
N LYS A 242 18.32 -23.68 17.39
CA LYS A 242 18.01 -22.25 17.32
C LYS A 242 19.14 -21.46 16.68
N GLN A 243 20.39 -21.84 16.96
CA GLN A 243 21.56 -21.30 16.29
C GLN A 243 21.48 -21.54 14.78
N GLU A 244 21.26 -22.80 14.36
CA GLU A 244 21.12 -23.17 12.95
C GLU A 244 20.01 -22.38 12.23
N HIS A 245 18.85 -22.24 12.87
CA HIS A 245 17.75 -21.47 12.30
C HIS A 245 18.05 -19.97 12.20
N PHE A 246 18.74 -19.39 13.19
CA PHE A 246 19.10 -17.97 13.18
C PHE A 246 20.21 -17.68 12.16
N GLU A 247 21.20 -18.55 12.05
CA GLU A 247 22.24 -18.48 11.01
C GLU A 247 21.62 -18.64 9.60
N GLY A 248 20.64 -19.54 9.44
CA GLY A 248 19.85 -19.62 8.21
C GLY A 248 19.05 -18.35 7.91
N PHE A 249 18.57 -17.65 8.94
CA PHE A 249 17.93 -16.35 8.78
C PHE A 249 18.93 -15.25 8.38
N GLN A 250 20.12 -15.20 9.00
CA GLN A 250 21.21 -14.27 8.66
C GLN A 250 21.63 -14.44 7.19
N ASN A 251 21.91 -15.67 6.77
CA ASN A 251 22.28 -15.98 5.38
C ASN A 251 21.23 -15.48 4.38
N ARG A 252 19.94 -15.75 4.63
CA ARG A 252 18.85 -15.28 3.76
C ARG A 252 18.72 -13.76 3.75
N PHE A 253 19.02 -13.10 4.87
CA PHE A 253 18.99 -11.64 4.94
C PHE A 253 20.14 -11.02 4.13
N GLU A 254 21.35 -11.56 4.26
CA GLU A 254 22.55 -11.15 3.52
C GLU A 254 22.46 -11.42 2.01
N GLU A 255 21.82 -12.53 1.61
CA GLU A 255 21.52 -12.86 0.21
C GLU A 255 20.41 -11.98 -0.40
N GLU A 256 19.86 -11.03 0.36
CA GLU A 256 18.76 -10.16 -0.04
C GLU A 256 17.51 -10.93 -0.50
N ASP A 257 17.17 -12.05 0.17
CA ASP A 257 15.98 -12.84 -0.12
C ASP A 257 14.73 -11.95 -0.14
N LYS A 258 14.07 -11.89 -1.31
CA LYS A 258 12.95 -10.99 -1.57
C LYS A 258 11.74 -11.29 -0.69
N ASP A 259 11.47 -12.57 -0.43
CA ASP A 259 10.31 -12.98 0.36
C ASP A 259 10.55 -12.67 1.84
N LEU A 260 11.76 -12.91 2.34
CA LEU A 260 12.17 -12.55 3.69
C LEU A 260 12.09 -11.03 3.90
N ARG A 261 12.70 -10.24 3.02
CA ARG A 261 12.67 -8.77 3.12
C ARG A 261 11.25 -8.23 3.10
N LYS A 262 10.39 -8.76 2.21
CA LYS A 262 8.98 -8.38 2.13
C LYS A 262 8.24 -8.73 3.42
N GLN A 263 8.48 -9.91 3.97
CA GLN A 263 7.88 -10.34 5.23
C GLN A 263 8.30 -9.43 6.39
N LEU A 264 9.59 -9.16 6.54
CA LEU A 264 10.12 -8.28 7.59
C LEU A 264 9.56 -6.86 7.47
N LYS A 265 9.55 -6.28 6.26
CA LYS A 265 8.94 -4.96 6.03
C LYS A 265 7.46 -4.93 6.43
N THR A 266 6.71 -5.97 6.08
CA THR A 266 5.29 -6.08 6.44
C THR A 266 5.10 -6.19 7.95
N ASP A 267 5.90 -7.03 8.61
CA ASP A 267 5.81 -7.24 10.06
C ASP A 267 6.15 -5.97 10.85
N VAL A 268 7.21 -5.26 10.45
CA VAL A 268 7.60 -3.99 11.07
C VAL A 268 6.58 -2.88 10.78
N GLU A 269 6.03 -2.80 9.56
CA GLU A 269 4.97 -1.85 9.26
C GLU A 269 3.73 -2.08 10.14
N LEU A 270 3.30 -3.34 10.31
CA LEU A 270 2.20 -3.68 11.20
C LEU A 270 2.49 -3.31 12.65
N LEU A 271 3.72 -3.52 13.12
CA LEU A 271 4.16 -3.17 14.46
C LEU A 271 4.06 -1.64 14.70
N VAL A 272 4.55 -0.82 13.78
CA VAL A 272 4.46 0.65 13.86
C VAL A 272 3.00 1.15 13.77
N LEU A 273 2.13 0.43 13.06
CA LEU A 273 0.71 0.76 12.96
C LEU A 273 -0.08 0.40 14.22
N ASN A 274 0.33 -0.66 14.91
CA ASN A 274 -0.32 -1.16 16.13
C ASN A 274 0.13 -0.43 17.39
N SER A 275 1.32 0.19 17.39
CA SER A 275 1.83 0.97 18.52
C SER A 275 1.12 2.32 18.74
N LEU A 276 0.11 2.63 17.91
CA LEU A 276 -0.71 3.85 18.01
C LEU A 276 -2.03 3.63 18.76
N VAL A 277 -2.20 2.48 19.44
CA VAL A 277 -3.40 2.10 20.20
C VAL A 277 -3.20 2.34 21.69
#